data_AF-A0A3R7WD93-F1
#
_entry.id   AF-A0A3R7WD93-F1
#
_cell.length_a   1.000
_cell.length_b   1.000
_cell.length_c   1.000
_cell.angle_alpha   90.00
_cell.angle_beta   90.00
_cell.angle_gamma   90.00
#
_symmetry.space_group_name_H-M   'P 1'
#
loop_
_entity.id
_entity.type
_entity.pdbx_description
1 polymer ?
#
loop_
_entity_poly.entity_id
_entity_poly.type
_entity_poly.pdbx_seq_one_letter_code
_entity_poly.pdbx_strand_id
1 'polypeptide(L)' 'MMVLFETTCEDGYWSASAIGLSIFTDGETFEELLKNIKEAVILYFEDELKPGEEITIETRTTHQVHHIATSSGC' A
#
# COMPACT_ATOMS: atom_id res chain seq x y z
N MET A 1 -1.09 12.61 -12.96
CA MET A 1 -1.09 11.14 -13.21
C MET A 1 -1.69 10.42 -12.00
N MET A 2 -2.27 9.24 -12.14
CA MET A 2 -2.81 8.46 -11.01
C MET A 2 -2.15 7.09 -10.93
N VAL A 3 -1.74 6.69 -9.73
CA VAL A 3 -1.17 5.36 -9.44
C VAL A 3 -2.01 4.71 -8.36
N LEU A 4 -2.56 3.54 -8.67
CA LEU A 4 -3.34 2.74 -7.73
C LEU A 4 -2.45 1.66 -7.12
N PHE A 5 -2.46 1.57 -5.79
CA PHE A 5 -1.81 0.50 -5.03
C PHE A 5 -2.86 -0.41 -4.40
N GLU A 6 -2.61 -1.71 -4.45
CA GLU A 6 -3.23 -2.67 -3.54
C GLU A 6 -2.36 -2.81 -2.30
N THR A 7 -2.98 -2.70 -1.12
CA THR A 7 -2.29 -2.83 0.17
C THR A 7 -2.91 -3.94 1.00
N THR A 8 -2.05 -4.69 1.67
CA THR A 8 -2.43 -5.82 2.53
C THR A 8 -1.68 -5.74 3.85
N CYS A 9 -2.29 -6.27 4.91
CA CYS A 9 -1.62 -6.47 6.19
C CYS A 9 -1.71 -7.95 6.56
N GLU A 10 -0.56 -8.59 6.69
CA GLU A 10 -0.39 -10.01 7.01
C GLU A 10 0.63 -10.14 8.15
N ASP A 11 0.29 -10.92 9.18
CA ASP A 11 1.16 -11.16 10.35
C ASP A 11 1.75 -9.90 11.00
N GLY A 12 1.03 -8.77 10.93
CA GLY A 12 1.44 -7.49 11.51
C GLY A 12 2.35 -6.65 10.61
N TYR A 13 2.64 -7.09 9.39
CA TYR A 13 3.42 -6.35 8.40
C TYR A 13 2.52 -5.83 7.28
N TRP A 14 2.91 -4.70 6.70
CA TRP A 14 2.19 -4.05 5.60
C TRP A 14 2.96 -4.21 4.30
N SER A 15 2.25 -4.49 3.21
CA SER A 15 2.81 -4.58 1.87
C SER A 15 1.96 -3.84 0.87
N ALA A 16 2.58 -3.32 -0.19
CA ALA A 16 1.90 -2.61 -1.26
C ALA A 16 2.49 -2.92 -2.65
N SER A 17 1.62 -3.05 -3.64
CA SER A 17 2.02 -3.20 -5.05
C SER A 17 1.20 -2.27 -5.95
N ALA A 18 1.86 -1.60 -6.88
CA ALA A 18 1.20 -0.72 -7.84
C ALA A 18 0.56 -1.55 -8.97
N ILE A 19 -0.69 -1.25 -9.29
CA ILE A 19 -1.40 -1.92 -10.38
C ILE A 19 -0.87 -1.44 -11.72
N GLY A 20 -0.35 -2.38 -12.51
CA GLY A 20 0.17 -2.12 -13.86
C GLY A 20 1.58 -1.52 -13.90
N LEU A 21 2.26 -1.37 -12.75
CA LEU A 21 3.63 -0.88 -12.66
C LEU A 21 4.47 -1.83 -11.81
N SER A 22 5.77 -1.89 -12.06
CA SER A 22 6.70 -2.71 -11.26
C SER A 22 7.19 -1.96 -10.00
N ILE A 23 6.25 -1.42 -9.21
CA ILE A 23 6.54 -0.73 -7.94
C ILE A 23 6.01 -1.59 -6.80
N PHE A 24 6.93 -1.99 -5.91
CA PHE A 24 6.65 -2.82 -4.74
C PHE A 24 7.34 -2.23 -3.52
N THR A 25 6.66 -2.23 -2.38
CA THR A 25 7.23 -1.76 -1.12
C THR A 25 6.48 -2.36 0.07
N ASP A 26 7.08 -2.29 1.25
CA ASP A 26 6.55 -2.80 2.51
C ASP A 26 6.87 -1.83 3.66
N GLY A 27 6.31 -2.10 4.84
CA GLY A 27 6.61 -1.37 6.06
C GLY A 27 6.07 -2.11 7.29
N GLU A 28 6.66 -1.86 8.46
CA GLU A 28 6.20 -2.44 9.73
C GLU A 28 4.88 -1.80 10.17
N THR A 29 4.65 -0.55 9.78
CA THR A 29 3.43 0.20 10.08
C THR A 29 2.76 0.72 8.81
N PHE A 30 1.46 1.01 8.89
CA PHE A 30 0.75 1.62 7.76
C PHE A 30 1.33 2.99 7.38
N GLU A 31 1.80 3.76 8.36
CA GLU A 31 2.44 5.06 8.11
C GLU A 31 3.77 4.90 7.36
N GLU A 32 4.60 3.93 7.77
CA GLU A 32 5.83 3.59 7.07
C GLU A 32 5.56 3.12 5.64
N LEU A 33 4.55 2.25 5.45
CA LEU A 33 4.14 1.82 4.12
C LEU A 33 3.77 3.02 3.23
N LEU A 34 2.97 3.96 3.74
CA LEU A 34 2.57 5.16 2.98
C LEU A 34 3.76 6.07 2.63
N LYS A 35 4.76 6.17 3.53
CA LYS A 35 6.00 6.89 3.26
C LYS A 35 6.77 6.21 2.13
N ASN A 36 6.98 4.90 2.24
CA ASN A 36 7.77 4.14 1.28
C ASN A 36 7.08 4.10 -0.10
N ILE A 37 5.74 4.06 -0.17
CA ILE A 37 4.98 4.21 -1.42
C ILE A 37 5.30 5.53 -2.12
N LYS A 38 5.32 6.65 -1.38
CA LYS A 38 5.62 7.96 -1.96
C LYS A 38 7.05 8.02 -2.51
N GLU A 39 8.02 7.52 -1.76
CA GLU A 39 9.42 7.48 -2.18
C GLU A 39 9.60 6.60 -3.41
N ALA A 40 8.97 5.42 -3.45
CA ALA A 40 9.04 4.50 -4.57
C ALA A 40 8.39 5.07 -5.84
N VAL A 41 7.28 5.80 -5.72
CA VAL A 41 6.63 6.49 -6.85
C VAL A 41 7.51 7.61 -7.38
N ILE A 42 8.12 8.42 -6.51
CA ILE A 42 9.04 9.50 -6.93
C ILE A 42 10.22 8.89 -7.68
N LEU A 43 10.84 7.85 -7.13
CA LEU A 43 11.97 7.16 -7.75
C LEU A 43 11.59 6.55 -9.11
N TYR A 44 10.44 5.91 -9.22
CA TYR A 44 10.01 5.27 -10.47
C TYR A 44 9.81 6.27 -11.61
N PHE A 45 9.31 7.47 -11.31
CA PHE A 45 9.02 8.49 -12.31
C PHE A 45 10.03 9.65 -12.34
N GLU A 46 11.20 9.50 -11.71
CA GLU A 46 12.18 10.60 -11.54
C GLU A 46 12.66 11.18 -12.88
N ASP A 47 12.78 10.33 -13.91
CA ASP A 47 13.19 10.72 -15.26
C ASP A 47 12.02 11.14 -16.16
N GLU A 48 10.77 10.84 -15.78
CA GLU A 48 9.57 11.08 -16.59
C GLU A 48 8.80 12.34 -16.16
N LEU A 49 8.90 12.73 -14.90
CA LEU A 49 8.15 13.86 -14.33
C LEU A 49 8.69 15.20 -14.80
N LYS A 50 7.79 16.04 -15.32
CA LYS A 50 8.11 17.45 -15.61
C LYS A 50 7.89 18.33 -14.38
N PRO A 51 8.59 19.48 -14.29
CA PRO A 51 8.33 20.44 -13.22
C PRO A 51 6.87 20.87 -13.18
N GLY A 52 6.21 20.67 -12.04
CA GLY A 52 4.81 21.01 -11.82
C GLY A 52 3.79 19.93 -12.17
N GLU A 53 4.22 18.74 -12.62
CA GLU A 53 3.33 17.58 -12.72
C GLU A 53 3.07 16.96 -11.36
N GLU A 54 1.80 16.69 -11.06
CA GLU A 54 1.37 16.03 -9.83
C GLU A 54 1.02 14.56 -10.08
N ILE A 55 1.44 13.70 -9.16
CA ILE A 55 1.03 12.29 -9.08
C ILE A 55 0.05 12.14 -7.92
N THR A 56 -1.15 11.64 -8.22
CA THR A 56 -2.13 11.19 -7.24
C THR A 56 -1.90 9.72 -6.95
N ILE A 57 -1.76 9.37 -5.67
CA ILE A 57 -1.63 7.99 -5.21
C ILE A 57 -2.94 7.58 -4.54
N GLU A 58 -3.55 6.52 -5.03
CA GLU A 58 -4.71 5.87 -4.39
C GLU A 58 -4.26 4.54 -3.82
N THR A 59 -4.73 4.21 -2.61
CA THR A 59 -4.45 2.91 -1.96
C THR A 59 -5.76 2.21 -1.68
N ARG A 60 -5.83 0.92 -2.03
CA ARG A 60 -6.96 0.05 -1.73
C ARG A 60 -6.51 -1.02 -0.74
N THR A 61 -6.92 -0.83 0.51
CA THR A 61 -6.60 -1.77 1.58
C THR A 61 -7.65 -2.86 1.71
N THR A 62 -7.21 -4.12 1.80
CA THR A 62 -8.07 -5.27 2.10
C THR A 62 -7.73 -5.85 3.48
N HIS A 63 -8.77 -6.10 4.29
CA HIS A 63 -8.63 -6.72 5.60
C HIS A 63 -9.57 -7.91 5.74
N GLN A 64 -9.08 -8.99 6.35
CA GLN A 64 -9.90 -10.12 6.74
C GLN A 64 -10.35 -9.98 8.19
N VAL A 65 -11.63 -10.22 8.46
CA VAL A 65 -12.20 -10.22 9.81
C VAL A 65 -12.61 -11.66 10.13
N HIS A 66 -12.16 -12.21 11.26
CA HIS A 66 -12.56 -13.53 11.74
C HIS A 66 -13.45 -13.40 12.98
N HIS A 67 -14.58 -14.09 12.99
CA HIS A 67 -15.47 -14.17 14.16
C HIS A 67 -14.99 -15.28 15.10
N ILE A 68 -14.59 -14.93 16.33
CA ILE A 68 -14.30 -15.91 17.37
C ILE A 68 -15.63 -16.26 18.06
N ALA A 69 -16.27 -17.35 17.65
CA ALA A 69 -17.41 -17.89 18.39
C ALA A 69 -16.88 -18.63 19.63
N THR A 70 -17.05 -18.04 20.82
CA THR A 70 -16.86 -18.77 22.08
C THR A 70 -18.08 -19.66 22.30
N SER A 71 -17.94 -20.97 22.06
CA SER A 71 -18.88 -21.94 22.60
C SER A 71 -18.66 -22.00 24.11
N SER A 72 -19.43 -21.26 24.89
CA SER A 72 -19.62 -21.53 26.31
C SER A 72 -20.33 -22.89 26.41
N GLY A 73 -19.56 -23.95 26.60
CA GLY A 73 -20.10 -25.29 26.84
C GLY A 73 -20.96 -25.27 28.11
N CYS A 74 -22.15 -25.88 28.02
CA CYS A 74 -23.05 -26.13 29.14
C CYS A 74 -22.43 -27.07 30.18
#